data_AF-A0A4Z0R5S0-F1
#
_entry.id   AF-A0A4Z0R5S0-F1
#
_cell.length_a   1.000
_cell.length_b   1.000
_cell.length_c   1.000
_cell.angle_alpha   90.00
_cell.angle_beta   90.00
_cell.angle_gamma   90.00
#
_symmetry.space_group_name_H-M   'P 1'
#
loop_
_entity.id
_entity.type
_entity.pdbx_description
1 polymer ?
#
loop_
_entity_poly.entity_id
_entity_poly.type
_entity_poly.pdbx_seq_one_letter_code
_entity_poly.pdbx_strand_id
1 'polypeptide(L)'
;MDRRIQYESQMEREILTILENSQKVVFFNVQPFKIPYYYFKQRNYIPDIFFVLEDGRGAVIEVKPRFHMVLELNLQKYNNLKRYCEENGYGILVTDGGTSMKEFITYEYNKVFEEELFQRLKKGPILWRGLSILKTKHIIGYRDIASIVAKNNWIYRQDPFVIALRS
;
A
#
# COMPACT_ATOMS: atom_id res chain seq x y z
N MET A 1 -14.67 -11.49 -21.81
CA MET A 1 -14.75 -12.74 -21.03
C MET A 1 -16.16 -12.86 -20.46
N ASP A 2 -16.91 -13.92 -20.75
CA ASP A 2 -18.35 -13.98 -20.40
C ASP A 2 -18.60 -14.65 -19.04
N ARG A 3 -18.18 -13.98 -17.96
CA ARG A 3 -18.29 -14.46 -16.58
C ARG A 3 -18.82 -13.38 -15.64
N ARG A 4 -19.70 -13.76 -14.71
CA ARG A 4 -20.17 -12.86 -13.64
C ARG A 4 -19.06 -12.72 -12.60
N ILE A 5 -18.47 -11.53 -12.52
CA ILE A 5 -17.41 -11.20 -11.55
C ILE A 5 -18.04 -10.43 -10.38
N GLN A 6 -17.78 -10.92 -9.17
CA GLN A 6 -18.15 -10.21 -7.94
C GLN A 6 -17.07 -9.19 -7.59
N TYR A 7 -17.48 -8.01 -7.10
CA TYR A 7 -16.62 -6.97 -6.56
C TYR A 7 -17.17 -6.50 -5.22
N GLU A 8 -16.29 -6.08 -4.32
CA GLU A 8 -16.65 -5.66 -2.95
C GLU A 8 -16.70 -4.13 -2.81
N SER A 9 -16.21 -3.38 -3.79
CA SER A 9 -16.22 -1.92 -3.77
C SER A 9 -16.36 -1.27 -5.15
N GLN A 10 -16.75 0.00 -5.18
CA GLN A 10 -16.80 0.79 -6.41
C GLN A 10 -15.41 0.94 -7.07
N MET A 11 -14.35 1.16 -6.28
CA MET A 11 -12.98 1.27 -6.78
C MET A 11 -12.54 -0.03 -7.47
N GLU A 12 -12.86 -1.17 -6.88
CA GLU A 12 -12.57 -2.47 -7.48
C GLU A 12 -13.33 -2.67 -8.80
N ARG A 13 -14.62 -2.31 -8.85
CA ARG A 13 -15.41 -2.35 -10.08
C ARG A 13 -14.79 -1.51 -11.20
N GLU A 14 -14.31 -0.31 -10.88
CA GLU A 14 -13.67 0.59 -11.85
C GLU A 14 -12.38 -0.04 -12.40
N ILE A 15 -11.55 -0.63 -11.55
CA ILE A 15 -10.34 -1.34 -11.96
C ILE A 15 -10.68 -2.56 -12.83
N LEU A 16 -11.67 -3.36 -12.44
CA LEU A 16 -12.11 -4.52 -13.23
C LEU A 16 -12.63 -4.10 -14.61
N THR A 17 -13.32 -2.96 -14.68
CA THR A 17 -13.79 -2.41 -15.96
C THR A 17 -12.61 -2.01 -16.85
N ILE A 18 -11.55 -1.42 -16.29
CA ILE A 18 -10.32 -1.10 -17.03
C ILE A 18 -9.66 -2.38 -17.55
N LEU A 19 -9.57 -3.43 -16.73
CA LEU A 19 -8.98 -4.71 -17.13
C LEU A 19 -9.78 -5.39 -18.25
N GLU A 20 -11.11 -5.45 -18.14
CA GLU A 20 -11.98 -6.08 -19.15
C GLU A 20 -11.91 -5.33 -20.50
N ASN A 21 -11.71 -4.01 -20.49
CA ASN A 21 -11.61 -3.20 -21.71
C ASN A 21 -10.18 -3.10 -22.27
N SER A 22 -9.18 -3.67 -21.59
CA SER A 22 -7.79 -3.59 -22.03
C SER A 22 -7.45 -4.69 -23.03
N GLN A 23 -7.05 -4.32 -24.24
CA GLN A 23 -6.59 -5.28 -25.25
C GLN A 23 -5.31 -6.02 -24.84
N LYS A 24 -4.54 -5.48 -23.89
CA LYS A 24 -3.28 -6.10 -23.41
C LYS A 24 -3.51 -7.16 -22.35
N VAL A 25 -4.69 -7.22 -21.73
CA VAL A 25 -5.00 -8.15 -20.65
C VAL A 25 -5.70 -9.37 -21.24
N VAL A 26 -5.05 -10.54 -21.14
CA VAL A 26 -5.58 -11.80 -21.70
C VAL A 26 -6.25 -12.67 -20.65
N PHE A 27 -5.99 -12.39 -19.37
CA PHE A 27 -6.60 -13.09 -18.24
C PHE A 27 -6.61 -12.19 -17.00
N PHE A 28 -7.64 -12.32 -16.16
CA PHE A 28 -7.58 -11.87 -14.77
C PHE A 28 -8.42 -12.76 -13.87
N ASN A 29 -8.24 -12.67 -12.56
CA ASN A 29 -9.07 -13.35 -11.57
C ASN A 29 -9.18 -12.50 -10.30
N VAL A 30 -10.36 -12.45 -9.71
CA VAL A 30 -10.62 -11.78 -8.42
C VAL A 30 -10.37 -12.79 -7.29
N GLN A 31 -9.81 -12.32 -6.17
CA GLN A 31 -9.46 -13.17 -5.02
C GLN A 31 -8.66 -14.42 -5.42
N PRO A 32 -7.54 -14.24 -6.14
CA PRO A 32 -7.01 -15.27 -7.03
C PRO A 32 -6.34 -16.44 -6.30
N PHE A 33 -5.74 -16.20 -5.13
CA PHE A 33 -5.02 -17.21 -4.36
C PHE A 33 -4.81 -16.75 -2.91
N LYS A 34 -4.44 -17.71 -2.06
CA LYS A 34 -4.11 -17.49 -0.65
C LYS A 34 -2.60 -17.36 -0.49
N ILE A 35 -2.14 -16.22 0.01
CA ILE A 35 -0.76 -15.99 0.42
C ILE A 35 -0.66 -16.26 1.92
N PRO A 36 0.09 -17.30 2.35
CA PRO A 36 0.33 -17.55 3.76
C PRO A 36 1.23 -16.45 4.33
N TYR A 37 0.87 -15.94 5.51
CA TYR A 37 1.72 -15.02 6.27
C TYR A 37 1.60 -15.28 7.77
N TYR A 38 2.62 -14.87 8.52
CA TYR A 38 2.63 -14.99 9.98
C TYR A 38 2.36 -13.64 10.63
N TYR A 39 1.33 -13.56 11.47
CA TYR A 39 1.08 -12.42 12.36
C TYR A 39 0.41 -12.91 13.64
N PHE A 40 1.23 -13.11 14.68
CA PHE A 40 0.96 -13.85 15.93
C PHE A 40 0.56 -15.33 15.76
N LYS A 41 -0.06 -15.68 14.62
CA LYS A 41 -0.41 -17.02 14.16
C LYS A 41 -0.33 -17.05 12.64
N GLN A 42 -0.33 -18.26 12.06
CA GLN A 42 -0.48 -18.42 10.62
C GLN A 42 -1.83 -17.86 10.17
N ARG A 43 -1.79 -17.05 9.12
CA ARG A 43 -2.96 -16.43 8.48
C ARG A 43 -2.82 -16.56 6.98
N ASN A 44 -3.94 -16.44 6.29
CA ASN A 44 -3.97 -16.30 4.84
C ASN A 44 -4.42 -14.88 4.51
N TYR A 45 -3.74 -14.28 3.55
CA TYR A 45 -4.14 -13.05 2.91
C TYR A 45 -4.53 -13.39 1.48
N ILE A 46 -5.64 -12.81 1.00
CA ILE A 46 -6.15 -13.01 -0.35
C ILE A 46 -6.07 -11.64 -1.03
N PRO A 47 -5.24 -11.48 -2.09
CA PRO A 47 -5.19 -10.24 -2.84
C PRO A 47 -6.50 -9.98 -3.59
N ASP A 48 -6.75 -8.74 -3.97
CA ASP A 48 -8.00 -8.39 -4.66
C ASP A 48 -8.03 -8.97 -6.09
N ILE A 49 -6.96 -8.79 -6.90
CA ILE A 49 -6.96 -9.18 -8.32
C ILE A 49 -5.58 -9.72 -8.74
N PHE A 50 -5.55 -10.72 -9.62
CA PHE A 50 -4.39 -11.09 -10.42
C PHE A 50 -4.73 -10.96 -11.90
N PHE A 51 -3.83 -10.43 -12.73
CA PHE A 51 -4.02 -10.36 -14.18
C PHE A 51 -2.75 -10.76 -14.93
N VAL A 52 -2.93 -11.16 -16.19
CA VAL A 52 -1.86 -11.58 -17.10
C VAL A 52 -1.96 -10.77 -18.38
N LEU A 53 -0.83 -10.24 -18.81
CA LEU A 53 -0.67 -9.52 -20.05
C LEU A 53 -0.46 -10.48 -21.24
N GLU A 54 -0.71 -10.00 -22.45
CA GLU A 54 -0.52 -10.75 -23.70
C GLU A 54 0.91 -11.29 -23.88
N ASP A 55 1.91 -10.63 -23.28
CA ASP A 55 3.31 -11.06 -23.29
C ASP A 55 3.67 -12.08 -22.19
N GLY A 56 2.65 -12.58 -21.46
CA GLY A 56 2.79 -13.59 -20.41
C GLY A 56 3.16 -13.03 -19.03
N ARG A 57 3.42 -11.72 -18.89
CA ARG A 57 3.73 -11.14 -17.57
C ARG A 57 2.48 -11.08 -16.69
N GLY A 58 2.59 -11.61 -15.48
CA GLY A 58 1.54 -11.56 -14.45
C GLY A 58 1.77 -10.44 -13.44
N ALA A 59 0.69 -9.86 -12.92
CA ALA A 59 0.75 -8.89 -11.83
C ALA A 59 -0.46 -8.98 -10.90
N VAL A 60 -0.23 -8.64 -9.63
CA VAL A 60 -1.25 -8.59 -8.58
C VAL A 60 -1.67 -7.14 -8.34
N ILE A 61 -2.97 -6.89 -8.24
CA ILE A 61 -3.54 -5.61 -7.83
C ILE A 61 -4.16 -5.77 -6.44
N GLU A 62 -3.81 -4.86 -5.53
CA GLU A 62 -4.51 -4.65 -4.27
C GLU A 62 -5.16 -3.26 -4.30
N VAL A 63 -6.48 -3.23 -4.15
CA VAL A 63 -7.29 -2.01 -4.13
C VAL A 63 -7.35 -1.48 -2.70
N LYS A 64 -6.79 -0.29 -2.47
CA LYS A 64 -6.81 0.36 -1.15
C LYS A 64 -6.93 1.87 -1.31
N PRO A 65 -7.81 2.55 -0.54
CA PRO A 65 -7.82 4.01 -0.49
C PRO A 65 -6.44 4.58 -0.17
N ARG A 66 -6.05 5.69 -0.81
CA ARG A 66 -4.77 6.39 -0.57
C ARG A 66 -4.38 6.57 0.89
N PHE A 67 -5.35 6.88 1.76
CA PHE A 67 -5.11 7.14 3.19
C PHE A 67 -4.89 5.86 4.01
N HIS A 68 -5.20 4.70 3.43
CA HIS A 68 -5.07 3.40 4.08
C HIS A 68 -3.80 2.66 3.67
N MET A 69 -3.18 2.99 2.53
CA MET A 69 -2.03 2.25 1.99
C MET A 69 -0.85 2.15 2.97
N VAL A 70 -0.59 3.23 3.71
CA VAL A 70 0.57 3.33 4.63
C VAL A 70 0.20 3.07 6.09
N LEU A 71 -1.05 2.72 6.39
CA LEU A 71 -1.41 2.22 7.71
C LEU A 71 -0.57 0.99 8.03
N GLU A 72 -0.11 0.87 9.26
CA GLU A 72 0.80 -0.19 9.71
C GLU A 72 0.40 -1.57 9.18
N LEU A 73 -0.85 -1.97 9.38
CA LEU A 73 -1.33 -3.29 8.96
C LEU A 73 -1.27 -3.48 7.44
N ASN A 74 -1.59 -2.44 6.67
CA ASN A 74 -1.58 -2.51 5.21
C ASN A 74 -0.16 -2.43 4.64
N LEU A 75 0.75 -1.72 5.31
CA LEU A 75 2.17 -1.73 4.94
C LEU A 75 2.80 -3.11 5.18
N GLN A 76 2.42 -3.80 6.26
CA GLN A 76 2.84 -5.19 6.48
C GLN A 76 2.29 -6.14 5.41
N LYS A 77 1.00 -6.02 5.05
CA LYS A 77 0.41 -6.78 3.93
C LYS A 77 1.12 -6.50 2.62
N TYR A 78 1.41 -5.23 2.33
CA TYR A 78 2.15 -4.81 1.15
C TYR A 78 3.55 -5.45 1.10
N ASN A 79 4.31 -5.42 2.19
CA ASN A 79 5.64 -6.02 2.24
C ASN A 79 5.61 -7.54 2.02
N ASN A 80 4.63 -8.23 2.60
CA ASN A 80 4.43 -9.67 2.38
C ASN A 80 4.02 -9.98 0.94
N LEU A 81 3.08 -9.21 0.38
CA LEU A 81 2.66 -9.34 -1.01
C LEU A 81 3.81 -9.07 -1.97
N LYS A 82 4.60 -8.01 -1.72
CA LYS A 82 5.77 -7.66 -2.52
C LYS A 82 6.77 -8.81 -2.55
N ARG A 83 7.11 -9.38 -1.40
CA ARG A 83 7.99 -10.55 -1.32
C ARG A 83 7.42 -11.75 -2.09
N TYR A 84 6.14 -12.06 -1.90
CA TYR A 84 5.47 -13.13 -2.63
C TYR A 84 5.54 -12.92 -4.15
N CYS A 85 5.24 -11.71 -4.62
CA CYS A 85 5.32 -11.38 -6.05
C CYS A 85 6.75 -11.49 -6.58
N GLU A 86 7.76 -11.02 -5.83
CA GLU A 86 9.17 -11.15 -6.20
C GLU A 86 9.60 -12.61 -6.35
N GLU A 87 9.21 -13.48 -5.40
CA GLU A 87 9.52 -14.91 -5.41
C GLU A 87 8.83 -15.66 -6.58
N ASN A 88 7.72 -15.13 -7.11
CA ASN A 88 6.95 -15.76 -8.19
C ASN A 88 7.08 -15.04 -9.54
N GLY A 89 7.93 -14.01 -9.65
CA GLY A 89 8.13 -13.25 -10.89
C GLY A 89 6.93 -12.37 -11.30
N TYR A 90 6.09 -11.95 -10.34
CA TYR A 90 4.92 -11.11 -10.59
C TYR A 90 5.19 -9.62 -10.36
N GLY A 91 4.49 -8.78 -11.11
CA GLY A 91 4.34 -7.37 -10.79
C GLY A 91 3.39 -7.14 -9.59
N ILE A 92 3.46 -5.95 -9.01
CA ILE A 92 2.58 -5.52 -7.92
C ILE A 92 2.06 -4.10 -8.18
N LEU A 93 0.77 -3.90 -7.96
CA LEU A 93 0.12 -2.59 -7.97
C LEU A 93 -0.80 -2.47 -6.76
N VAL A 94 -0.47 -1.58 -5.81
CA VAL A 94 -1.41 -1.20 -4.74
C VAL A 94 -1.93 0.19 -5.05
N THR A 95 -3.25 0.34 -5.24
CA THR A 95 -3.83 1.55 -5.83
C THR A 95 -5.26 1.83 -5.34
N ASP A 96 -5.70 3.08 -5.38
CA ASP A 96 -7.12 3.46 -5.30
C ASP A 96 -7.74 3.75 -6.67
N GLY A 97 -7.00 3.49 -7.75
CA GLY A 97 -7.35 3.81 -9.13
C GLY A 97 -6.76 5.13 -9.62
N GLY A 98 -6.42 6.06 -8.73
CA GLY A 98 -5.81 7.36 -9.08
C GLY A 98 -4.40 7.57 -8.52
N THR A 99 -4.07 6.99 -7.37
CA THR A 99 -2.76 7.04 -6.72
C THR A 99 -2.30 5.63 -6.38
N SER A 100 -1.00 5.38 -6.42
CA SER A 100 -0.42 4.09 -6.05
C SER A 100 0.58 4.14 -4.90
N MET A 101 0.79 3.01 -4.23
CA MET A 101 1.88 2.83 -3.27
C MET A 101 3.25 3.12 -3.89
N LYS A 102 3.43 2.77 -5.17
CA LYS A 102 4.66 3.07 -5.91
C LYS A 102 4.96 4.57 -5.91
N GLU A 103 3.95 5.41 -6.09
CA GLU A 103 4.13 6.85 -6.04
C GLU A 103 4.59 7.33 -4.65
N PHE A 104 4.10 6.75 -3.55
CA PHE A 104 4.62 7.11 -2.23
C PHE A 104 6.08 6.68 -2.06
N ILE A 105 6.44 5.51 -2.58
CA ILE A 105 7.80 4.95 -2.52
C ILE A 105 8.77 5.73 -3.43
N THR A 106 8.33 6.36 -4.52
CA THR A 106 9.21 7.14 -5.39
C THR A 106 9.16 8.64 -5.11
N TYR A 107 8.18 9.13 -4.36
CA TYR A 107 8.01 10.56 -4.08
C TYR A 107 9.20 11.13 -3.30
N GLU A 108 9.70 12.27 -3.76
CA GLU A 108 10.72 13.06 -3.08
C GLU A 108 10.04 13.97 -2.04
N TYR A 109 10.58 13.97 -0.82
CA TYR A 109 10.03 14.70 0.31
C TYR A 109 11.13 15.46 1.04
N ASN A 110 10.72 16.38 1.92
CA ASN A 110 11.64 17.17 2.72
C ASN A 110 12.46 16.31 3.70
N LYS A 111 13.75 16.16 3.43
CA LYS A 111 14.69 15.39 4.26
C LYS A 111 14.99 16.01 5.62
N VAL A 112 14.90 17.34 5.74
CA VAL A 112 15.05 18.03 7.04
C VAL A 112 13.88 17.68 7.96
N PHE A 113 12.67 17.58 7.42
CA PHE A 113 11.50 17.11 8.17
C PHE A 113 11.63 15.64 8.58
N GLU A 114 12.08 14.75 7.69
CA GLU A 114 12.33 13.34 8.01
C GLU A 114 13.32 13.21 9.18
N GLU A 115 14.44 13.93 9.13
CA GLU A 115 15.45 13.90 10.18
C GLU A 115 14.91 14.41 11.52
N GLU A 116 14.20 15.55 11.56
CA GLU A 116 13.62 16.05 12.81
C GLU A 116 12.56 15.09 13.36
N LEU A 117 11.73 14.51 12.48
CA LEU A 117 10.74 13.51 12.86
C LEU A 117 11.43 12.27 13.46
N PHE A 118 12.46 11.76 12.80
CA PHE A 118 13.25 10.62 13.26
C PHE A 118 13.87 10.86 14.64
N GLN A 119 14.52 12.01 14.85
CA GLN A 119 15.14 12.36 16.14
C GLN A 119 14.13 12.45 17.28
N ARG A 120 12.89 12.86 17.00
CA ARG A 120 11.80 12.84 17.99
C ARG A 120 11.31 11.42 18.24
N LEU A 121 11.17 10.61 17.20
CA LEU A 121 10.72 9.22 17.32
C LEU A 121 11.70 8.34 18.12
N LYS A 122 13.00 8.65 18.11
CA LYS A 122 13.99 8.00 19.01
C LYS A 122 13.69 8.20 20.50
N LYS A 123 13.01 9.29 20.86
CA LYS A 123 12.62 9.59 22.25
C LYS A 123 11.28 8.94 22.63
N GLY A 124 10.55 8.41 21.65
CA GLY A 124 9.26 7.77 21.85
C GLY A 124 8.27 8.04 20.71
N PRO A 125 7.12 7.36 20.74
CA PRO A 125 6.06 7.55 19.74
C PRO A 125 5.52 8.99 19.74
N ILE A 126 5.14 9.47 18.56
CA ILE A 126 4.55 10.80 18.37
C ILE A 126 3.04 10.67 18.16
N LEU A 127 2.29 11.38 18.99
CA LEU A 127 0.84 11.55 18.84
C LEU A 127 0.52 12.72 17.90
N TRP A 128 -0.76 12.86 17.54
CA TRP A 128 -1.22 13.83 16.53
C TRP A 128 -0.75 15.26 16.81
N ARG A 129 -0.84 15.71 18.08
CA ARG A 129 -0.40 17.05 18.49
C ARG A 129 1.07 17.31 18.16
N GLY A 130 1.95 16.35 18.43
CA GLY A 130 3.38 16.47 18.14
C GLY A 130 3.66 16.52 16.64
N LEU A 131 2.96 15.70 15.85
CA LEU A 131 3.08 15.73 14.40
C LEU A 131 2.55 17.04 13.80
N SER A 132 1.42 17.55 14.29
CA SER A 132 0.80 18.77 13.79
C SER A 132 1.75 19.98 13.89
N ILE A 133 2.49 20.10 14.99
CA ILE A 133 3.49 21.17 15.17
C ILE A 133 4.59 21.08 14.10
N LEU A 134 5.10 19.87 13.85
CA LEU A 134 6.11 19.65 12.82
C LEU A 134 5.57 19.93 11.42
N LYS A 135 4.33 19.53 11.14
CA LYS A 135 3.69 19.78 9.84
C LYS A 135 3.58 21.26 9.55
N THR A 136 3.18 22.07 10.53
CA THR A 136 3.10 23.52 10.38
C THR A 136 4.48 24.13 10.20
N LYS A 137 5.48 23.69 10.99
CA LYS A 137 6.86 24.20 10.89
C LYS A 137 7.49 23.98 9.51
N HIS A 138 7.25 22.81 8.92
CA HIS A 138 7.91 22.39 7.68
C HIS A 138 7.02 22.46 6.43
N ILE A 139 5.76 22.92 6.56
CA ILE A 139 4.75 22.99 5.49
C ILE A 139 4.56 21.61 4.82
N ILE A 140 4.21 20.61 5.64
CA ILE A 140 4.20 19.20 5.25
C ILE A 140 2.78 18.67 5.01
N GLY A 141 2.60 17.99 3.89
CA GLY A 141 1.36 17.35 3.49
C GLY A 141 1.25 15.89 3.96
N TYR A 142 0.11 15.26 3.65
CA TYR A 142 -0.07 13.82 3.85
C TYR A 142 0.94 13.00 3.04
N ARG A 143 1.24 13.41 1.79
CA ARG A 143 2.10 12.67 0.87
C ARG A 143 3.51 12.50 1.43
N ASP A 144 4.10 13.55 2.00
CA ASP A 144 5.39 13.50 2.67
C ASP A 144 5.41 12.49 3.82
N ILE A 145 4.41 12.55 4.70
CA ILE A 145 4.29 11.64 5.85
C ILE A 145 4.13 10.20 5.37
N ALA A 146 3.24 9.97 4.41
CA ALA A 146 2.98 8.67 3.82
C ALA A 146 4.26 8.09 3.18
N SER A 147 5.01 8.91 2.44
CA SER A 147 6.27 8.51 1.82
C SER A 147 7.37 8.20 2.83
N ILE A 148 7.53 9.02 3.87
CA ILE A 148 8.50 8.77 4.94
C ILE A 148 8.17 7.46 5.66
N VAL A 149 6.90 7.26 6.03
CA VAL A 149 6.44 6.04 6.70
C VAL A 149 6.67 4.81 5.81
N ALA A 150 6.27 4.88 4.54
CA ALA A 150 6.41 3.76 3.60
C ALA A 150 7.86 3.38 3.35
N LYS A 151 8.75 4.37 3.13
CA LYS A 151 10.17 4.11 2.85
C LYS A 151 10.95 3.60 4.06
N ASN A 152 10.60 4.05 5.26
CA ASN A 152 11.30 3.65 6.49
C ASN A 152 10.62 2.49 7.23
N ASN A 153 9.51 1.97 6.70
CA ASN A 153 8.71 0.91 7.33
C ASN A 153 8.27 1.25 8.77
N TRP A 154 8.02 2.53 9.05
CA TRP A 154 7.60 3.00 10.37
C TRP A 154 6.15 2.59 10.69
N ILE A 155 5.78 2.71 11.95
CA ILE A 155 4.41 2.50 12.42
C ILE A 155 3.62 3.78 12.13
N TYR A 156 2.46 3.64 11.50
CA TYR A 156 1.49 4.71 11.32
C TYR A 156 0.08 4.16 11.56
N ARG A 157 -0.62 4.70 12.56
CA ARG A 157 -2.02 4.37 12.86
C ARG A 157 -2.84 5.66 12.98
N GLN A 158 -4.13 5.57 12.68
CA GLN A 158 -5.07 6.68 12.78
C GLN A 158 -5.92 6.62 14.06
N ASP A 159 -6.18 5.41 14.59
CA ASP A 159 -7.00 5.21 15.79
C ASP A 159 -6.42 4.13 16.72
N PRO A 160 -5.87 4.50 17.90
CA PRO A 160 -5.44 5.86 18.23
C PRO A 160 -4.34 6.32 17.28
N PHE A 161 -4.28 7.63 17.00
CA PHE A 161 -3.24 8.18 16.14
C PHE A 161 -1.85 7.98 16.76
N VAL A 162 -0.92 7.41 16.00
CA VAL A 162 0.48 7.33 16.40
C VAL A 162 1.42 7.16 15.20
N ILE A 163 2.60 7.79 15.31
CA ILE A 163 3.78 7.47 14.51
C ILE A 163 4.86 6.94 15.45
N ALA A 164 5.48 5.82 15.12
CA ALA A 164 6.55 5.22 15.91
C ALA A 164 7.60 4.55 15.02
N LEU A 165 8.83 4.40 15.52
CA LEU A 165 9.79 3.47 14.91
C LEU A 165 9.27 2.04 15.07
N ARG A 166 9.57 1.19 14.09
CA ARG A 166 9.32 -0.25 14.20
C ARG A 166 10.49 -0.88 14.95
N SER A 167 10.20 -1.55 16.06
CA SER A 167 11.16 -2.33 16.87
C SER A 167 11.52 -3.64 16.20
#